data_AF-A0A535F100-F1
#
_entry.id   AF-A0A535F100-F1
#
_cell.length_a   1.000
_cell.length_b   1.000
_cell.length_c   1.000
_cell.angle_alpha   90.00
_cell.angle_beta   90.00
_cell.angle_gamma   90.00
#
_symmetry.space_group_name_H-M   'P 1'
#
loop_
_entity.id
_entity.type
_entity.pdbx_description
1 polymer ?
#
loop_
_entity_poly.entity_id
_entity_poly.type
_entity_poly.pdbx_seq_one_letter_code
_entity_poly.pdbx_strand_id
1 'polypeptide(L)'
;MLALVTGRERAYSHRYTERFLARLAHAGATERLTEVVAKWTWQLWQTASPSSHPSDAPAIFYIDGHRKAVYSDVLVPRGPVGKLGGKILGCRELVVLHDAEGHPLLATTHRGDYHLTIGLPKMLHCYEQAIDQALTLACVVVDREGMAAEFLAQLQQEGRQVITLLRCDQYEGEGSFVQVGEWQPWHYNRRGEMICEVASARFTLMRPDPADPEVAVEVALIRDWRKLLPVEGSGDATDASLWLADLNCEQTHFWEEGWEALPAPAAQTTPKLIPVITTGRGMEAIALAQTYFRRWNCQENAIRDWLIPLNLDINHGYAKEQVVNSELSKRQVVAQGRSQRLEQLAQASRARLSKLREQDEHLQAQIHTSEQRWMKLSLQVAAFEATGQTEVRDYFPLKARQLAAEWQVRQSKVKLEKNAARSQSILNKCKQYCQDLRQVLRQQEDLAAQAREMYELDHSK
;
A
#
# COMPACT_ATOMS: atom_id res chain seq x y z
N MET A 1 -16.21 29.83 -29.63
CA MET A 1 -16.87 30.89 -28.82
C MET A 1 -16.55 32.30 -29.28
N LEU A 2 -15.28 32.76 -29.32
CA LEU A 2 -14.94 34.13 -29.75
C LEU A 2 -15.49 34.51 -31.14
N ALA A 3 -15.45 33.59 -32.10
CA ALA A 3 -16.04 33.79 -33.44
C ALA A 3 -17.56 33.98 -33.41
N LEU A 4 -18.28 33.24 -32.56
CA LEU A 4 -19.74 33.37 -32.42
C LEU A 4 -20.10 34.74 -31.81
N VAL A 5 -19.35 35.16 -30.80
CA VAL A 5 -19.55 36.45 -30.10
C VAL A 5 -19.25 37.65 -31.01
N THR A 6 -18.35 37.48 -31.99
CA THR A 6 -18.02 38.53 -32.96
C THR A 6 -18.79 38.44 -34.28
N GLY A 7 -19.83 37.58 -34.35
CA GLY A 7 -20.67 37.41 -35.54
C GLY A 7 -19.95 36.77 -36.73
N ARG A 8 -18.85 36.05 -36.48
CA ARG A 8 -18.03 35.40 -37.51
C ARG A 8 -18.46 33.94 -37.68
N GLU A 9 -18.74 33.56 -38.93
CA GLU A 9 -19.14 32.19 -39.30
C GLU A 9 -18.03 31.14 -39.12
N ARG A 10 -16.77 31.57 -39.04
CA ARG A 10 -15.59 30.69 -38.92
C ARG A 10 -14.78 30.99 -37.68
N ALA A 11 -14.21 29.94 -37.08
CA ALA A 11 -13.30 30.07 -35.95
C ALA A 11 -12.09 30.95 -36.27
N TYR A 12 -11.60 31.68 -35.26
CA TYR A 12 -10.31 32.37 -35.35
C TYR A 12 -9.17 31.35 -35.40
N SER A 13 -8.12 31.67 -36.15
CA SER A 13 -6.90 30.86 -36.13
C SER A 13 -6.26 30.91 -34.73
N HIS A 14 -5.53 29.85 -34.37
CA HIS A 14 -4.83 29.77 -33.09
C HIS A 14 -4.00 31.02 -32.79
N ARG A 15 -3.16 31.45 -33.74
CA ARG A 15 -2.32 32.65 -33.62
C ARG A 15 -3.11 33.92 -33.31
N TYR A 16 -4.31 34.07 -33.88
CA TYR A 16 -5.14 35.25 -33.64
C TYR A 16 -5.76 35.20 -32.24
N THR A 17 -6.28 34.04 -31.85
CA THR A 17 -6.83 33.80 -30.51
C THR A 17 -5.77 34.02 -29.44
N GLU A 18 -4.58 33.44 -29.60
CA GLU A 18 -3.44 33.60 -28.70
C GLU A 18 -3.06 35.09 -28.56
N ARG A 19 -2.88 35.81 -29.67
CA ARG A 19 -2.53 37.24 -29.63
C ARG A 19 -3.61 38.08 -28.95
N PHE A 20 -4.87 37.75 -29.15
CA PHE A 20 -5.99 38.43 -28.50
C PHE A 20 -5.97 38.18 -26.98
N LEU A 21 -5.87 36.92 -26.56
CA LEU A 21 -5.80 36.55 -25.14
C LEU A 21 -4.55 37.14 -24.46
N ALA A 22 -3.42 37.15 -25.14
CA ALA A 22 -2.19 37.78 -24.63
C ALA A 22 -2.39 39.29 -24.42
N ARG A 23 -3.04 40.00 -25.34
CA ARG A 23 -3.34 41.42 -25.17
C ARG A 23 -4.28 41.69 -24.00
N LEU A 24 -5.30 40.85 -23.80
CA LEU A 24 -6.18 40.94 -22.63
C LEU A 24 -5.39 40.75 -21.33
N ALA A 25 -4.49 39.77 -21.28
CA ALA A 25 -3.64 39.54 -20.12
C ALA A 25 -2.70 40.74 -19.85
N HIS A 26 -2.08 41.32 -20.89
CA HIS A 26 -1.22 42.51 -20.75
C HIS A 26 -1.99 43.76 -20.32
N ALA A 27 -3.28 43.84 -20.67
CA ALA A 27 -4.16 44.93 -20.23
C ALA A 27 -4.69 44.75 -18.79
N GLY A 28 -4.29 43.69 -18.07
CA GLY A 28 -4.78 43.41 -16.72
C GLY A 28 -6.26 43.04 -16.68
N ALA A 29 -6.80 42.45 -17.76
CA ALA A 29 -8.23 42.10 -17.82
C ALA A 29 -8.57 40.80 -17.06
N THR A 30 -7.58 40.11 -16.48
CA THR A 30 -7.73 38.77 -15.92
C THR A 30 -8.71 38.72 -14.76
N GLU A 31 -8.56 39.58 -13.74
CA GLU A 31 -9.47 39.59 -12.60
C GLU A 31 -10.91 39.91 -13.04
N ARG A 32 -11.07 40.94 -13.87
CA ARG A 32 -12.39 41.36 -14.33
C ARG A 32 -13.10 40.28 -15.17
N LEU A 33 -12.38 39.59 -16.04
CA LEU A 33 -12.95 38.48 -16.81
C LEU A 33 -13.35 37.33 -15.90
N THR A 34 -12.54 37.04 -14.88
CA THR A 34 -12.84 36.01 -13.88
C THR A 34 -14.13 36.32 -13.11
N GLU A 35 -14.30 37.57 -12.65
CA GLU A 35 -15.53 38.04 -12.01
C GLU A 35 -16.76 37.93 -12.92
N VAL A 36 -16.63 38.34 -14.20
CA VAL A 36 -17.74 38.28 -15.15
C VAL A 36 -18.14 36.84 -15.44
N VAL A 37 -17.17 35.93 -15.58
CA VAL A 37 -17.44 34.50 -15.75
C VAL A 37 -18.15 33.94 -14.52
N ALA A 38 -17.69 34.25 -13.30
CA ALA A 38 -18.35 33.82 -12.06
C ALA A 38 -19.81 34.28 -11.97
N LYS A 39 -20.10 35.55 -12.30
CA LYS A 39 -21.46 36.08 -12.35
C LYS A 39 -22.32 35.36 -13.38
N TRP A 40 -21.75 35.12 -14.55
CA TRP A 40 -22.47 34.49 -15.66
C TRP A 40 -22.80 33.03 -15.37
N THR A 41 -21.84 32.24 -14.87
CA THR A 41 -22.07 30.84 -14.50
C THR A 41 -23.09 30.73 -13.37
N TRP A 42 -23.01 31.60 -12.36
CA TRP A 42 -24.01 31.67 -11.29
C TRP A 42 -25.43 31.90 -11.82
N GLN A 43 -25.61 32.87 -12.73
CA GLN A 43 -26.91 33.15 -13.34
C GLN A 43 -27.40 32.00 -14.24
N LEU A 44 -26.50 31.41 -15.01
CA LEU A 44 -26.79 30.31 -15.92
C LEU A 44 -27.33 29.10 -15.15
N TRP A 45 -26.70 28.74 -14.04
CA TRP A 45 -27.06 27.54 -13.29
C TRP A 45 -28.21 27.79 -12.30
N GLN A 46 -28.33 28.98 -11.70
CA GLN A 46 -29.51 29.31 -10.87
C GLN A 46 -30.82 29.30 -11.66
N THR A 47 -30.82 29.78 -12.90
CA THR A 47 -32.04 29.78 -13.74
C THR A 47 -32.43 28.38 -14.21
N ALA A 48 -31.51 27.41 -14.15
CA ALA A 48 -31.73 26.01 -14.51
C ALA A 48 -32.29 25.16 -13.35
N SER A 49 -32.20 25.63 -12.09
CA SER A 49 -32.69 24.92 -10.89
C SER A 49 -33.90 25.62 -10.24
N PRO A 50 -35.12 25.47 -10.77
CA PRO A 50 -36.33 25.89 -10.11
C PRO A 50 -36.77 24.83 -9.07
N SER A 51 -35.91 24.50 -8.09
CA SER A 51 -36.32 23.64 -6.97
C SER A 51 -36.91 24.51 -5.86
N SER A 52 -38.23 24.61 -5.89
CA SER A 52 -39.10 25.14 -4.86
C SER A 52 -39.09 24.26 -3.61
N HIS A 53 -38.09 24.40 -2.74
CA HIS A 53 -38.16 24.18 -1.28
C HIS A 53 -36.80 24.60 -0.69
N PRO A 54 -36.75 25.54 0.28
CA PRO A 54 -35.51 25.78 1.01
C PRO A 54 -35.18 24.52 1.81
N SER A 55 -34.18 23.77 1.36
CA SER A 55 -33.53 22.76 2.18
C SER A 55 -32.75 23.49 3.27
N ASP A 56 -32.93 23.11 4.54
CA ASP A 56 -32.15 23.64 5.67
C ASP A 56 -30.67 23.19 5.62
N ALA A 57 -30.31 22.26 4.71
CA ALA A 57 -28.94 21.80 4.53
C ALA A 57 -28.10 22.78 3.69
N PRO A 58 -26.84 23.04 4.08
CA PRO A 58 -25.96 23.92 3.31
C PRO A 58 -25.69 23.36 1.92
N ALA A 59 -25.58 24.24 0.92
CA ALA A 59 -25.18 23.86 -0.42
C ALA A 59 -23.75 23.28 -0.42
N ILE A 60 -23.55 22.21 -1.18
CA ILE A 60 -22.28 21.48 -1.28
C ILE A 60 -21.55 21.93 -2.54
N PHE A 61 -20.26 22.22 -2.39
CA PHE A 61 -19.40 22.61 -3.51
C PHE A 61 -18.14 21.76 -3.54
N TYR A 62 -17.66 21.43 -4.75
CA TYR A 62 -16.48 20.60 -4.97
C TYR A 62 -15.32 21.42 -5.52
N ILE A 63 -14.12 21.24 -4.96
CA ILE A 63 -12.92 22.00 -5.33
C ILE A 63 -11.75 21.05 -5.49
N ASP A 64 -11.04 21.18 -6.62
CA ASP A 64 -9.90 20.34 -6.98
C ASP A 64 -8.88 21.14 -7.81
N GLY A 65 -7.63 20.72 -7.69
CA GLY A 65 -6.48 21.25 -8.40
C GLY A 65 -6.08 20.34 -9.56
N HIS A 66 -5.88 20.93 -10.73
CA HIS A 66 -5.37 20.25 -11.92
C HIS A 66 -4.10 20.89 -12.46
N ARG A 67 -3.01 20.13 -12.39
CA ARG A 67 -1.73 20.51 -12.98
C ARG A 67 -1.73 20.29 -14.48
N LYS A 68 -1.57 21.38 -15.23
CA LYS A 68 -1.39 21.38 -16.69
C LYS A 68 0.07 21.66 -17.03
N ALA A 69 0.72 20.75 -17.75
CA ALA A 69 2.08 20.97 -18.25
C ALA A 69 2.10 22.17 -19.21
N VAL A 70 3.15 23.00 -19.11
CA VAL A 70 3.37 24.16 -19.98
C VAL A 70 4.78 24.09 -20.52
N TYR A 71 4.91 24.23 -21.84
CA TYR A 71 6.18 24.40 -22.52
C TYR A 71 6.41 25.90 -22.72
N SER A 72 7.49 26.41 -22.16
CA SER A 72 7.83 27.82 -22.16
C SER A 72 9.35 27.95 -22.32
N ASP A 73 9.79 28.94 -23.11
CA ASP A 73 11.21 29.30 -23.23
C ASP A 73 11.74 30.00 -21.97
N VAL A 74 10.85 30.30 -21.02
CA VAL A 74 11.15 30.91 -19.71
C VAL A 74 10.94 29.87 -18.60
N LEU A 75 11.80 29.90 -17.60
CA LEU A 75 11.70 29.05 -16.40
C LEU A 75 10.34 29.23 -15.73
N VAL A 76 9.60 28.13 -15.62
CA VAL A 76 8.32 28.05 -14.92
C VAL A 76 8.42 27.09 -13.73
N PRO A 77 7.70 27.35 -12.62
CA PRO A 77 7.62 26.42 -11.50
C PRO A 77 7.19 25.02 -11.96
N ARG A 78 7.80 24.01 -11.35
CA ARG A 78 7.61 22.61 -11.72
C ARG A 78 6.81 21.87 -10.66
N GLY A 79 5.90 21.00 -11.09
CA GLY A 79 5.07 20.18 -10.23
C GLY A 79 4.81 18.81 -10.86
N PRO A 80 4.33 17.83 -10.06
CA PRO A 80 4.02 16.50 -10.56
C PRO A 80 2.74 16.53 -11.40
N VAL A 81 2.83 16.17 -12.68
CA VAL A 81 1.69 16.14 -13.59
C VAL A 81 1.07 14.73 -13.58
N GLY A 82 -0.09 14.60 -12.92
CA GLY A 82 -0.76 13.31 -12.70
C GLY A 82 -1.00 12.51 -13.98
N LYS A 83 -1.47 13.16 -15.06
CA LYS A 83 -1.71 12.51 -16.37
C LYS A 83 -0.46 11.90 -17.01
N LEU A 84 0.74 12.36 -16.64
CA LEU A 84 2.00 11.88 -17.19
C LEU A 84 2.72 10.92 -16.23
N GLY A 85 1.96 10.24 -15.38
CA GLY A 85 2.49 9.31 -14.37
C GLY A 85 3.24 10.03 -13.25
N GLY A 86 2.86 11.28 -12.93
CA GLY A 86 3.49 12.06 -11.87
C GLY A 86 4.84 12.69 -12.24
N LYS A 87 5.20 12.73 -13.53
CA LYS A 87 6.42 13.41 -14.00
C LYS A 87 6.45 14.87 -13.54
N ILE A 88 7.60 15.29 -13.00
CA ILE A 88 7.83 16.68 -12.58
C ILE A 88 8.16 17.53 -13.80
N LEU A 89 7.23 18.37 -14.23
CA LEU A 89 7.37 19.23 -15.41
C LEU A 89 7.04 20.67 -15.05
N GLY A 90 7.48 21.61 -15.89
CA GLY A 90 6.96 22.97 -15.84
C GLY A 90 5.45 22.96 -16.02
N CYS A 91 4.71 23.50 -15.06
CA CYS A 91 3.25 23.42 -15.09
C CYS A 91 2.57 24.66 -14.51
N ARG A 92 1.26 24.73 -14.72
CA ARG A 92 0.35 25.67 -14.07
C ARG A 92 -0.70 24.85 -13.31
N GLU A 93 -1.07 25.34 -12.14
CA GLU A 93 -2.14 24.77 -11.33
C GLU A 93 -3.46 25.41 -11.75
N LEU A 94 -4.44 24.62 -12.13
CA LEU A 94 -5.80 25.08 -12.41
C LEU A 94 -6.70 24.60 -11.28
N VAL A 95 -7.21 25.53 -10.47
CA VAL A 95 -8.19 25.18 -9.44
C VAL A 95 -9.58 25.43 -10.01
N VAL A 96 -10.49 24.47 -9.83
CA VAL A 96 -11.86 24.52 -10.38
C VAL A 96 -12.89 24.26 -9.31
N LEU A 97 -13.91 25.12 -9.26
CA LEU A 97 -15.06 25.07 -8.35
C LEU A 97 -16.29 24.53 -9.10
N HIS A 98 -16.99 23.57 -8.50
CA HIS A 98 -18.26 23.01 -8.99
C HIS A 98 -19.36 23.08 -7.93
N ASP A 99 -20.61 23.14 -8.36
CA ASP A 99 -21.79 22.94 -7.51
C ASP A 99 -22.08 21.45 -7.25
N ALA A 100 -23.19 21.17 -6.56
CA ALA A 100 -23.60 19.82 -6.18
C ALA A 100 -23.96 18.93 -7.39
N GLU A 101 -24.36 19.55 -8.49
CA GLU A 101 -24.74 18.94 -9.76
C GLU A 101 -23.52 18.70 -10.68
N GLY A 102 -22.38 19.30 -10.36
CA GLY A 102 -21.14 19.19 -11.13
C GLY A 102 -20.98 20.22 -12.24
N HIS A 103 -21.72 21.32 -12.18
CA HIS A 103 -21.53 22.43 -13.09
C HIS A 103 -20.30 23.25 -12.69
N PRO A 104 -19.42 23.62 -13.63
CA PRO A 104 -18.29 24.49 -13.32
C PRO A 104 -18.77 25.91 -13.04
N LEU A 105 -18.39 26.43 -11.88
CA LEU A 105 -18.74 27.77 -11.42
C LEU A 105 -17.59 28.76 -11.65
N LEU A 106 -16.36 28.34 -11.32
CA LEU A 106 -15.17 29.18 -11.42
C LEU A 106 -13.93 28.33 -11.70
N ALA A 107 -13.01 28.87 -12.49
CA ALA A 107 -11.68 28.30 -12.70
C ALA A 107 -10.63 29.39 -12.57
N THR A 108 -9.56 29.13 -11.80
CA THR A 108 -8.44 30.07 -11.62
C THR A 108 -7.12 29.39 -11.90
N THR A 109 -6.18 30.10 -12.53
CA THR A 109 -4.87 29.57 -12.91
C THR A 109 -3.76 30.17 -12.05
N HIS A 110 -2.92 29.30 -11.47
CA HIS A 110 -1.84 29.65 -10.57
C HIS A 110 -0.50 29.07 -11.04
N ARG A 111 0.56 29.30 -10.27
CA ARG A 111 1.88 28.69 -10.49
C ARG A 111 1.81 27.17 -10.33
N GLY A 112 2.71 26.43 -10.98
CA GLY A 112 2.73 24.96 -10.90
C GLY A 112 3.11 24.37 -9.54
N ASP A 113 3.69 25.19 -8.66
CA ASP A 113 4.03 24.87 -7.26
C ASP A 113 2.98 25.41 -6.27
N TYR A 114 1.83 25.83 -6.76
CA TYR A 114 0.76 26.37 -5.93
C TYR A 114 0.05 25.25 -5.17
N HIS A 115 -0.12 25.43 -3.87
CA HIS A 115 -0.79 24.47 -3.00
C HIS A 115 -2.26 24.86 -2.80
N LEU A 116 -3.17 23.90 -2.90
CA LEU A 116 -4.61 24.15 -2.85
C LEU A 116 -5.04 24.87 -1.57
N THR A 117 -4.48 24.50 -0.42
CA THR A 117 -4.77 25.12 0.89
C THR A 117 -4.43 26.61 0.96
N ILE A 118 -3.50 27.10 0.13
CA ILE A 118 -3.14 28.53 0.09
C ILE A 118 -4.15 29.32 -0.75
N GLY A 119 -4.68 28.70 -1.80
CA GLY A 119 -5.52 29.40 -2.77
C GLY A 119 -7.00 29.26 -2.61
N LEU A 120 -7.44 28.18 -1.98
CA LEU A 120 -8.86 27.91 -1.78
C LEU A 120 -9.57 29.06 -1.06
N PRO A 121 -9.08 29.63 0.06
CA PRO A 121 -9.78 30.72 0.74
C PRO A 121 -9.94 31.95 -0.15
N LYS A 122 -8.92 32.27 -0.95
CA LYS A 122 -8.95 33.37 -1.91
C LYS A 122 -9.96 33.12 -3.03
N MET A 123 -9.99 31.90 -3.57
CA MET A 123 -10.96 31.52 -4.59
C MET A 123 -12.40 31.67 -4.09
N LEU A 124 -12.69 31.17 -2.88
CA LEU A 124 -14.01 31.27 -2.28
C LEU A 124 -14.43 32.73 -2.16
N HIS A 125 -13.56 33.56 -1.58
CA HIS A 125 -13.82 34.99 -1.42
C HIS A 125 -14.03 35.70 -2.76
N CYS A 126 -13.19 35.43 -3.76
CA CYS A 126 -13.34 35.99 -5.11
C CYS A 126 -14.68 35.60 -5.75
N TYR A 127 -15.12 34.36 -5.59
CA TYR A 127 -16.40 33.91 -6.14
C TYR A 127 -17.58 34.58 -5.42
N GLU A 128 -17.57 34.60 -4.08
CA GLU A 128 -18.62 35.23 -3.26
C GLU A 128 -18.75 36.74 -3.53
N GLN A 129 -17.62 37.44 -3.64
CA GLN A 129 -17.59 38.85 -4.03
C GLN A 129 -18.13 39.05 -5.44
N ALA A 130 -17.80 38.15 -6.37
CA ALA A 130 -18.30 38.26 -7.73
C ALA A 130 -19.82 38.07 -7.78
N ILE A 131 -20.41 37.17 -7.00
CA ILE A 131 -21.86 36.93 -7.03
C ILE A 131 -22.67 37.81 -6.06
N ASP A 132 -21.99 38.63 -5.24
CA ASP A 132 -22.57 39.47 -4.19
C ASP A 132 -23.40 38.65 -3.17
N GLN A 133 -22.89 37.47 -2.82
CA GLN A 133 -23.49 36.59 -1.81
C GLN A 133 -22.41 36.07 -0.87
N ALA A 134 -22.36 36.63 0.33
CA ALA A 134 -21.41 36.22 1.35
C ALA A 134 -21.80 34.85 1.93
N LEU A 135 -20.80 34.00 2.16
CA LEU A 135 -20.94 32.68 2.81
C LEU A 135 -21.86 31.68 2.09
N THR A 136 -22.17 31.88 0.80
CA THR A 136 -22.89 30.87 0.00
C THR A 136 -22.12 29.54 -0.05
N LEU A 137 -20.77 29.61 -0.02
CA LEU A 137 -19.88 28.45 -0.03
C LEU A 137 -19.63 27.91 1.39
N ALA A 138 -20.71 27.57 2.10
CA ALA A 138 -20.66 27.13 3.49
C ALA A 138 -20.15 25.68 3.66
N CYS A 139 -20.33 24.80 2.68
CA CYS A 139 -19.82 23.42 2.72
C CYS A 139 -18.98 23.13 1.48
N VAL A 140 -17.68 22.86 1.69
CA VAL A 140 -16.73 22.58 0.60
C VAL A 140 -16.14 21.18 0.75
N VAL A 141 -16.10 20.46 -0.36
CA VAL A 141 -15.51 19.13 -0.47
C VAL A 141 -14.22 19.26 -1.26
N VAL A 142 -13.12 18.81 -0.65
CA VAL A 142 -11.78 18.91 -1.23
C VAL A 142 -11.15 17.54 -1.20
N ASP A 143 -10.30 17.24 -2.17
CA ASP A 143 -9.48 16.04 -2.12
C ASP A 143 -8.50 16.03 -0.94
N ARG A 144 -7.66 15.00 -0.86
CA ARG A 144 -6.71 14.85 0.25
C ARG A 144 -5.70 16.01 0.31
N GLU A 145 -5.47 16.77 -0.76
CA GLU A 145 -4.61 17.96 -0.71
C GLU A 145 -5.15 19.03 0.26
N GLY A 146 -6.47 19.04 0.51
CA GLY A 146 -7.09 19.88 1.54
C GLY A 146 -6.78 19.46 2.98
N MET A 147 -6.10 18.33 3.21
CA MET A 147 -5.85 17.81 4.55
C MET A 147 -4.67 18.51 5.25
N ALA A 148 -4.96 19.64 5.89
CA ALA A 148 -4.05 20.32 6.82
C ALA A 148 -4.81 20.92 8.02
N ALA A 149 -4.41 20.58 9.25
CA ALA A 149 -5.14 20.97 10.46
C ALA A 149 -5.33 22.49 10.59
N GLU A 150 -4.27 23.25 10.30
CA GLU A 150 -4.29 24.72 10.33
C GLU A 150 -5.29 25.31 9.33
N PHE A 151 -5.29 24.77 8.12
CA PHE A 151 -6.19 25.19 7.05
C PHE A 151 -7.65 24.87 7.39
N LEU A 152 -7.92 23.69 7.95
CA LEU A 152 -9.25 23.32 8.41
C LEU A 152 -9.74 24.21 9.56
N ALA A 153 -8.87 24.53 10.52
CA ALA A 153 -9.17 25.44 11.62
C ALA A 153 -9.55 26.84 11.10
N GLN A 154 -8.76 27.38 10.17
CA GLN A 154 -9.02 28.68 9.57
C GLN A 154 -10.40 28.73 8.90
N LEU A 155 -10.71 27.76 8.03
CA LEU A 155 -12.00 27.73 7.33
C LEU A 155 -13.17 27.53 8.29
N GLN A 156 -12.99 26.75 9.35
CA GLN A 156 -14.00 26.60 10.40
C GLN A 156 -14.26 27.91 11.16
N GLN A 157 -13.21 28.69 11.45
CA GLN A 157 -13.34 30.02 12.06
C GLN A 157 -14.04 31.02 11.13
N GLU A 158 -13.86 30.87 9.82
CA GLU A 158 -14.59 31.62 8.78
C GLU A 158 -16.05 31.13 8.61
N GLY A 159 -16.52 30.17 9.42
CA GLY A 159 -17.88 29.63 9.39
C GLY A 159 -18.13 28.58 8.31
N ARG A 160 -17.06 28.01 7.72
CA ARG A 160 -17.15 27.02 6.65
C ARG A 160 -16.93 25.59 7.16
N GLN A 161 -17.67 24.67 6.58
CA GLN A 161 -17.51 23.24 6.75
C GLN A 161 -16.66 22.69 5.61
N VAL A 162 -15.68 21.86 5.94
CA VAL A 162 -14.77 21.24 4.98
C VAL A 162 -14.87 19.73 5.11
N ILE A 163 -15.06 19.04 3.99
CA ILE A 163 -15.06 17.59 3.89
C ILE A 163 -13.83 17.14 3.10
N THR A 164 -13.03 16.24 3.68
CA THR A 164 -11.81 15.71 3.03
C THR A 164 -11.47 14.30 3.55
N LEU A 165 -10.33 13.73 3.13
CA LEU A 165 -9.80 12.46 3.65
C LEU A 165 -8.66 12.69 4.61
N LEU A 166 -8.68 11.97 5.73
CA LEU A 166 -7.51 11.85 6.59
C LEU A 166 -6.39 11.06 5.87
N ARG A 167 -5.13 11.43 6.10
CA ARG A 167 -3.99 10.72 5.51
C ARG A 167 -3.72 9.42 6.24
N CYS A 168 -3.22 8.42 5.54
CA CYS A 168 -2.95 7.09 6.09
C CYS A 168 -1.84 7.04 7.14
N ASP A 169 -1.05 8.10 7.27
CA ASP A 169 0.01 8.23 8.28
C ASP A 169 -0.45 9.00 9.54
N GLN A 170 -1.72 9.41 9.60
CA GLN A 170 -2.30 10.11 10.75
C GLN A 170 -3.10 9.19 11.67
N TYR A 171 -3.24 7.91 11.33
CA TYR A 171 -3.94 6.90 12.12
C TYR A 171 -3.28 5.53 11.89
N GLU A 172 -3.38 4.64 12.86
CA GLU A 172 -2.82 3.28 12.79
C GLU A 172 -3.91 2.25 12.47
N GLY A 173 -5.11 2.45 13.01
CA GLY A 173 -6.22 1.53 12.86
C GLY A 173 -7.51 2.08 13.46
N GLU A 174 -8.48 1.21 13.69
CA GLU A 174 -9.78 1.60 14.26
C GLU A 174 -9.63 2.20 15.67
N GLY A 175 -8.65 1.75 16.45
CA GLY A 175 -8.36 2.28 17.79
C GLY A 175 -7.87 3.73 17.82
N SER A 176 -7.51 4.32 16.67
CA SER A 176 -7.16 5.74 16.58
C SER A 176 -8.39 6.66 16.62
N PHE A 177 -9.59 6.11 16.49
CA PHE A 177 -10.85 6.86 16.46
C PHE A 177 -11.62 6.68 17.77
N VAL A 178 -12.38 7.71 18.15
CA VAL A 178 -13.21 7.68 19.36
C VAL A 178 -14.69 7.72 18.98
N GLN A 179 -15.54 7.19 19.86
CA GLN A 179 -17.00 7.15 19.66
C GLN A 179 -17.38 6.48 18.31
N VAL A 180 -16.71 5.37 17.98
CA VAL A 180 -17.06 4.57 16.80
C VAL A 180 -18.46 3.98 17.02
N GLY A 181 -19.39 4.37 16.15
CA GLY A 181 -20.77 3.90 16.14
C GLY A 181 -20.91 2.52 15.49
N GLU A 182 -22.16 2.11 15.27
CA GLU A 182 -22.45 0.84 14.62
C GLU A 182 -22.04 0.87 13.14
N TRP A 183 -21.44 -0.23 12.69
CA TRP A 183 -21.06 -0.44 11.30
C TRP A 183 -22.30 -0.74 10.45
N GLN A 184 -22.55 0.12 9.47
CA GLN A 184 -23.69 0.00 8.56
C GLN A 184 -23.21 -0.39 7.16
N PRO A 185 -23.88 -1.32 6.47
CA PRO A 185 -23.56 -1.64 5.09
C PRO A 185 -23.70 -0.43 4.16
N TRP A 186 -22.74 -0.23 3.26
CA TRP A 186 -22.73 0.95 2.37
C TRP A 186 -22.65 0.60 0.88
N HIS A 187 -21.74 -0.30 0.50
CA HIS A 187 -21.63 -0.74 -0.89
C HIS A 187 -21.64 -2.26 -1.01
N TYR A 188 -22.24 -2.71 -2.12
CA TYR A 188 -22.35 -4.11 -2.49
C TYR A 188 -21.75 -4.32 -3.88
N ASN A 189 -21.19 -5.49 -4.12
CA ASN A 189 -20.73 -5.88 -5.45
C ASN A 189 -21.91 -6.33 -6.35
N ARG A 190 -21.61 -6.66 -7.61
CA ARG A 190 -22.63 -7.14 -8.58
C ARG A 190 -23.32 -8.44 -8.17
N ARG A 191 -22.75 -9.19 -7.22
CA ARG A 191 -23.29 -10.45 -6.68
C ARG A 191 -24.13 -10.22 -5.42
N GLY A 192 -24.27 -8.98 -4.95
CA GLY A 192 -25.00 -8.64 -3.73
C GLY A 192 -24.19 -8.83 -2.45
N GLU A 193 -22.88 -9.09 -2.53
CA GLU A 193 -22.03 -9.21 -1.35
C GLU A 193 -21.57 -7.82 -0.88
N MET A 194 -21.61 -7.57 0.42
CA MET A 194 -21.16 -6.32 1.01
C MET A 194 -19.64 -6.18 0.84
N ILE A 195 -19.22 -5.04 0.29
CA ILE A 195 -17.81 -4.72 0.01
C ILE A 195 -17.31 -3.51 0.79
N CYS A 196 -18.22 -2.64 1.25
CA CYS A 196 -17.89 -1.56 2.15
C CYS A 196 -18.97 -1.40 3.21
N GLU A 197 -18.54 -1.08 4.42
CA GLU A 197 -19.37 -0.65 5.54
C GLU A 197 -18.83 0.66 6.11
N VAL A 198 -19.70 1.43 6.76
CA VAL A 198 -19.41 2.77 7.28
C VAL A 198 -19.93 2.88 8.70
N ALA A 199 -19.12 3.45 9.59
CA ALA A 199 -19.51 3.84 10.94
C ALA A 199 -19.27 5.34 11.15
N SER A 200 -20.07 5.96 12.01
CA SER A 200 -19.73 7.27 12.55
C SER A 200 -18.57 7.14 13.52
N ALA A 201 -17.68 8.12 13.57
CA ALA A 201 -16.64 8.21 14.56
C ALA A 201 -16.23 9.67 14.75
N ARG A 202 -15.31 9.91 15.69
CA ARG A 202 -14.66 11.21 15.88
C ARG A 202 -13.15 11.04 15.88
N PHE A 203 -12.48 12.10 15.46
CA PHE A 203 -11.04 12.18 15.44
C PHE A 203 -10.62 13.61 15.81
N THR A 204 -9.42 13.75 16.35
CA THR A 204 -8.89 15.04 16.74
C THR A 204 -7.56 15.31 16.04
N LEU A 205 -7.48 16.43 15.34
CA LEU A 205 -6.28 16.85 14.61
C LEU A 205 -5.45 17.80 15.45
N MET A 206 -4.18 17.42 15.65
CA MET A 206 -3.18 18.27 16.27
C MET A 206 -2.77 19.39 15.32
N ARG A 207 -2.69 20.62 15.83
CA ARG A 207 -2.14 21.76 15.10
C ARG A 207 -0.61 21.84 15.31
N PRO A 208 0.14 22.45 14.37
CA PRO A 208 1.60 22.52 14.48
C PRO A 208 2.09 23.31 15.70
N ASP A 209 1.35 24.34 16.12
CA ASP A 209 1.61 25.08 17.35
C ASP A 209 0.84 24.40 18.51
N PRO A 210 1.52 23.94 19.58
CA PRO A 210 0.86 23.34 20.74
C PRO A 210 -0.02 24.31 21.54
N ALA A 211 0.17 25.62 21.39
CA ALA A 211 -0.67 26.62 22.05
C ALA A 211 -2.05 26.76 21.39
N ASP A 212 -2.16 26.30 20.15
CA ASP A 212 -3.37 26.38 19.35
C ASP A 212 -4.35 25.24 19.68
N PRO A 213 -5.66 25.52 19.79
CA PRO A 213 -6.64 24.49 20.10
C PRO A 213 -6.74 23.45 18.99
N GLU A 214 -6.83 22.18 19.38
CA GLU A 214 -7.00 21.05 18.47
C GLU A 214 -8.29 21.16 17.64
N VAL A 215 -8.29 20.59 16.43
CA VAL A 215 -9.46 20.59 15.55
C VAL A 215 -10.19 19.25 15.68
N ALA A 216 -11.34 19.28 16.36
CA ALA A 216 -12.23 18.13 16.45
C ALA A 216 -13.03 17.95 15.15
N VAL A 217 -13.01 16.75 14.59
CA VAL A 217 -13.71 16.41 13.35
C VAL A 217 -14.63 15.20 13.53
N GLU A 218 -15.76 15.22 12.83
CA GLU A 218 -16.61 14.04 12.65
C GLU A 218 -16.07 13.20 11.50
N VAL A 219 -16.20 11.87 11.61
CA VAL A 219 -15.61 10.91 10.68
C VAL A 219 -16.67 9.94 10.21
N ALA A 220 -16.78 9.76 8.90
CA ALA A 220 -17.33 8.56 8.30
C ALA A 220 -16.17 7.58 8.10
N LEU A 221 -16.06 6.63 9.02
CA LEU A 221 -15.01 5.63 8.99
C LEU A 221 -15.49 4.47 8.12
N ILE A 222 -14.79 4.22 7.02
CA ILE A 222 -15.19 3.22 6.03
C ILE A 222 -14.23 2.03 6.10
N ARG A 223 -14.76 0.81 6.15
CA ARG A 223 -13.98 -0.42 5.92
C ARG A 223 -14.18 -0.86 4.48
N ASP A 224 -13.10 -0.95 3.72
CA ASP A 224 -13.10 -1.46 2.35
C ASP A 224 -12.60 -2.91 2.34
N TRP A 225 -13.55 -3.86 2.31
CA TRP A 225 -13.29 -5.30 2.31
C TRP A 225 -12.64 -5.78 1.01
N ARG A 226 -12.61 -4.96 -0.04
CA ARG A 226 -11.88 -5.26 -1.28
C ARG A 226 -10.37 -5.09 -1.09
N LYS A 227 -9.91 -4.47 -0.01
CA LYS A 227 -8.49 -4.26 0.27
C LYS A 227 -8.19 -4.76 1.67
N LEU A 228 -7.73 -6.00 1.76
CA LEU A 228 -7.31 -6.61 3.01
C LEU A 228 -5.85 -6.26 3.28
N LEU A 229 -5.58 -5.75 4.47
CA LEU A 229 -4.24 -5.45 4.98
C LEU A 229 -3.85 -6.52 6.00
N PRO A 230 -2.59 -6.99 6.01
CA PRO A 230 -2.12 -7.87 7.08
C PRO A 230 -2.11 -7.12 8.42
N VAL A 231 -2.53 -7.77 9.49
CA VAL A 231 -2.41 -7.23 10.86
C VAL A 231 -0.93 -7.27 11.25
N GLU A 232 -0.26 -6.12 11.18
CA GLU A 232 1.08 -5.95 11.74
C GLU A 232 0.99 -6.01 13.26
N GLY A 233 1.41 -7.13 13.85
CA GLY A 233 1.30 -7.35 15.29
C GLY A 233 1.45 -8.80 15.80
N SER A 234 1.59 -9.78 14.91
CA SER A 234 1.91 -11.18 15.30
C SER A 234 3.29 -11.66 14.85
N GLY A 235 4.16 -10.73 14.43
CA GLY A 235 5.42 -11.04 13.76
C GLY A 235 6.69 -10.83 14.59
N ASP A 236 6.61 -10.19 15.76
CA ASP A 236 7.78 -10.01 16.62
C ASP A 236 7.77 -11.03 17.75
N ALA A 237 8.69 -11.99 17.61
CA ALA A 237 9.24 -12.82 18.68
C ALA A 237 8.28 -13.83 19.35
N THR A 238 7.81 -14.84 18.60
CA THR A 238 7.45 -16.11 19.24
C THR A 238 8.03 -17.31 18.51
N ASP A 239 9.06 -17.85 19.16
CA ASP A 239 9.59 -19.22 19.16
C ASP A 239 9.63 -20.03 17.86
N ALA A 240 10.80 -20.63 17.66
CA ALA A 240 11.08 -21.70 16.69
C ALA A 240 10.18 -22.96 16.87
N SER A 241 9.25 -22.92 17.82
CA SER A 241 8.21 -23.89 18.17
C SER A 241 6.84 -23.60 17.55
N LEU A 242 6.54 -22.37 17.09
CA LEU A 242 5.21 -22.03 16.54
C LEU A 242 5.00 -22.48 15.09
N TRP A 243 6.03 -22.48 14.24
CA TRP A 243 5.86 -22.84 12.82
C TRP A 243 5.62 -24.35 12.59
N LEU A 244 5.83 -25.18 13.61
CA LEU A 244 5.46 -26.60 13.60
C LEU A 244 4.07 -26.82 14.24
N ALA A 245 3.51 -25.82 14.92
CA ALA A 245 2.27 -25.98 15.68
C ALA A 245 1.05 -26.23 14.78
N ASP A 246 1.16 -25.86 13.51
CA ASP A 246 0.15 -26.07 12.48
C ASP A 246 0.45 -27.29 11.57
N LEU A 247 1.52 -28.04 11.86
CA LEU A 247 1.88 -29.25 11.13
C LEU A 247 1.44 -30.50 11.88
N ASN A 248 0.92 -31.48 11.15
CA ASN A 248 0.64 -32.81 11.69
C ASN A 248 1.94 -33.54 12.05
N CYS A 249 1.88 -34.57 12.91
CA CYS A 249 3.06 -35.30 13.38
C CYS A 249 3.98 -35.77 12.23
N GLU A 250 3.41 -36.28 11.13
CA GLU A 250 4.18 -36.71 9.94
C GLU A 250 4.92 -35.56 9.25
N GLN A 251 4.39 -34.33 9.33
CA GLN A 251 4.99 -33.14 8.71
C GLN A 251 6.03 -32.45 9.59
N THR A 252 6.15 -32.84 10.87
CA THR A 252 7.21 -32.34 11.76
C THR A 252 8.60 -32.86 11.38
N HIS A 253 8.66 -33.96 10.63
CA HIS A 253 9.88 -34.59 10.11
C HIS A 253 10.39 -33.91 8.82
N PHE A 254 10.54 -32.58 8.83
CA PHE A 254 10.94 -31.79 7.66
C PHE A 254 12.30 -32.19 7.03
N TRP A 255 13.10 -32.96 7.76
CA TRP A 255 14.41 -33.47 7.34
C TRP A 255 14.33 -34.80 6.58
N GLU A 256 13.17 -35.44 6.47
CA GLU A 256 12.99 -36.71 5.75
C GLU A 256 12.85 -36.52 4.25
N GLU A 257 13.24 -37.55 3.51
CA GLU A 257 13.12 -37.60 2.06
C GLU A 257 11.65 -37.76 1.67
N GLY A 258 11.18 -36.98 0.70
CA GLY A 258 9.77 -36.94 0.31
C GLY A 258 8.90 -35.95 1.09
N TRP A 259 9.45 -35.17 2.03
CA TRP A 259 8.69 -34.11 2.68
C TRP A 259 8.29 -33.00 1.70
N GLU A 260 7.00 -32.69 1.66
CA GLU A 260 6.40 -31.60 0.88
C GLU A 260 5.96 -30.44 1.79
N ALA A 261 6.23 -29.21 1.35
CA ALA A 261 5.86 -28.02 2.11
C ALA A 261 4.38 -27.67 1.91
N LEU A 262 3.66 -27.47 3.00
CA LEU A 262 2.36 -26.82 2.97
C LEU A 262 2.48 -25.30 3.17
N PRO A 263 1.61 -24.48 2.55
CA PRO A 263 1.55 -23.05 2.84
C PRO A 263 1.45 -22.76 4.34
N ALA A 264 2.05 -21.66 4.78
CA ALA A 264 1.81 -21.15 6.13
C ALA A 264 0.33 -20.73 6.30
N PRO A 265 -0.22 -20.68 7.52
CA PRO A 265 -1.58 -20.21 7.75
C PRO A 265 -1.74 -18.77 7.25
N ALA A 266 -2.92 -18.42 6.73
CA ALA A 266 -3.19 -17.06 6.33
C ALA A 266 -3.01 -16.11 7.52
N ALA A 267 -2.24 -15.04 7.34
CA ALA A 267 -2.15 -13.99 8.34
C ALA A 267 -3.54 -13.42 8.61
N GLN A 268 -3.83 -13.05 9.86
CA GLN A 268 -5.05 -12.29 10.13
C GLN A 268 -5.00 -11.01 9.31
N THR A 269 -6.06 -10.79 8.53
CA THR A 269 -6.19 -9.58 7.72
C THR A 269 -7.33 -8.72 8.23
N THR A 270 -7.15 -7.41 8.19
CA THR A 270 -8.19 -6.43 8.46
C THR A 270 -8.55 -5.65 7.19
N PRO A 271 -9.80 -5.19 7.05
CA PRO A 271 -10.19 -4.35 5.92
C PRO A 271 -9.46 -2.99 5.98
N LYS A 272 -9.11 -2.44 4.82
CA LYS A 272 -8.50 -1.12 4.72
C LYS A 272 -9.49 -0.06 5.22
N LEU A 273 -9.02 0.78 6.13
CA LEU A 273 -9.78 1.95 6.58
C LEU A 273 -9.66 3.12 5.61
N ILE A 274 -10.77 3.81 5.38
CA ILE A 274 -10.85 5.06 4.62
C ILE A 274 -11.65 6.08 5.45
N PRO A 275 -10.99 6.88 6.28
CA PRO A 275 -11.64 7.95 7.06
C PRO A 275 -11.93 9.18 6.20
N VAL A 276 -13.22 9.44 5.94
CA VAL A 276 -13.71 10.73 5.42
C VAL A 276 -14.05 11.61 6.62
N ILE A 277 -13.51 12.81 6.67
CA ILE A 277 -13.68 13.72 7.81
C ILE A 277 -14.49 14.95 7.42
N THR A 278 -15.16 15.57 8.39
CA THR A 278 -15.78 16.89 8.27
C THR A 278 -15.51 17.76 9.49
N THR A 279 -15.30 19.06 9.27
CA THR A 279 -15.27 20.07 10.34
C THR A 279 -16.67 20.51 10.78
N GLY A 280 -17.70 20.14 10.02
CA GLY A 280 -19.10 20.32 10.37
C GLY A 280 -19.56 19.39 11.50
N ARG A 281 -20.78 19.63 12.01
CA ARG A 281 -21.40 18.80 13.04
C ARG A 281 -22.74 18.23 12.57
N GLY A 282 -23.04 17.02 12.99
CA GLY A 282 -24.36 16.39 12.82
C GLY A 282 -24.60 15.79 11.43
N MET A 283 -23.56 15.58 10.62
CA MET A 283 -23.71 14.88 9.34
C MET A 283 -23.68 13.37 9.57
N GLU A 284 -24.72 12.67 9.09
CA GLU A 284 -24.76 11.21 9.18
C GLU A 284 -23.59 10.58 8.41
N ALA A 285 -22.99 9.51 8.93
CA ALA A 285 -21.77 8.93 8.37
C ALA A 285 -21.93 8.44 6.91
N ILE A 286 -23.08 7.84 6.58
CA ILE A 286 -23.37 7.42 5.19
C ILE A 286 -23.48 8.65 4.28
N ALA A 287 -24.20 9.68 4.71
CA ALA A 287 -24.34 10.93 3.96
C ALA A 287 -22.99 11.64 3.76
N LEU A 288 -22.13 11.67 4.77
CA LEU A 288 -20.78 12.20 4.70
C LEU A 288 -19.91 11.44 3.70
N ALA A 289 -19.90 10.10 3.77
CA ALA A 289 -19.18 9.27 2.82
C ALA A 289 -19.71 9.48 1.38
N GLN A 290 -21.02 9.44 1.18
CA GLN A 290 -21.64 9.67 -0.13
C GLN A 290 -21.31 11.05 -0.69
N THR A 291 -21.36 12.10 0.14
CA THR A 291 -21.03 13.47 -0.25
C THR A 291 -19.60 13.57 -0.73
N TYR A 292 -18.64 12.98 0.00
CA TYR A 292 -17.25 12.97 -0.43
C TYR A 292 -17.04 12.22 -1.75
N PHE A 293 -17.58 11.01 -1.89
CA PHE A 293 -17.37 10.19 -3.08
C PHE A 293 -18.15 10.67 -4.31
N ARG A 294 -19.24 11.43 -4.13
CA ARG A 294 -19.95 12.13 -5.23
C ARG A 294 -19.04 13.09 -5.98
N ARG A 295 -18.00 13.63 -5.33
CA ARG A 295 -16.98 14.47 -5.99
C ARG A 295 -16.50 13.86 -7.30
N TRP A 296 -16.25 12.55 -7.34
CA TRP A 296 -15.75 11.90 -8.55
C TRP A 296 -16.67 12.08 -9.77
N ASN A 297 -17.98 12.08 -9.54
CA ASN A 297 -18.97 12.30 -10.60
C ASN A 297 -19.13 13.78 -10.92
N CYS A 298 -19.24 14.63 -9.89
CA CYS A 298 -19.52 16.06 -10.04
C CYS A 298 -18.29 16.86 -10.50
N GLN A 299 -17.09 16.34 -10.31
CA GLN A 299 -15.85 17.07 -10.56
C GLN A 299 -14.93 16.32 -11.51
N GLU A 300 -14.34 15.18 -11.13
CA GLU A 300 -13.35 14.51 -11.99
C GLU A 300 -13.94 14.04 -13.31
N ASN A 301 -15.14 13.46 -13.32
CA ASN A 301 -15.82 13.08 -14.56
C ASN A 301 -16.27 14.30 -15.34
N ALA A 302 -16.84 15.32 -14.69
CA ALA A 302 -17.21 16.56 -15.35
C ALA A 302 -15.99 17.17 -16.06
N ILE A 303 -14.86 17.32 -15.38
CA ILE A 303 -13.64 17.89 -15.94
C ILE A 303 -13.10 17.04 -17.10
N ARG A 304 -13.15 15.71 -17.00
CA ARG A 304 -12.85 14.83 -18.14
C ARG A 304 -13.77 15.10 -19.33
N ASP A 305 -15.07 15.22 -19.08
CA ASP A 305 -16.07 15.51 -20.11
C ASP A 305 -15.89 16.89 -20.72
N TRP A 306 -15.40 17.88 -19.97
CA TRP A 306 -15.04 19.22 -20.49
C TRP A 306 -13.74 19.23 -21.29
N LEU A 307 -12.77 18.37 -20.94
CA LEU A 307 -11.47 18.29 -21.63
C LEU A 307 -11.59 17.72 -23.05
N ILE A 308 -12.58 16.83 -23.29
CA ILE A 308 -12.84 16.19 -24.58
C ILE A 308 -13.26 17.21 -25.68
N PRO A 309 -14.34 18.01 -25.52
CA PRO A 309 -14.76 19.02 -26.50
C PRO A 309 -13.75 20.15 -26.69
N LEU A 310 -12.98 20.49 -25.64
CA LEU A 310 -11.93 21.51 -25.71
C LEU A 310 -10.67 21.01 -26.43
N ASN A 311 -10.65 19.74 -26.86
CA ASN A 311 -9.55 19.10 -27.58
C ASN A 311 -8.21 19.22 -26.83
N LEU A 312 -8.28 19.33 -25.50
CA LEU A 312 -7.12 19.37 -24.60
C LEU A 312 -6.62 17.96 -24.28
N ASP A 313 -7.33 16.93 -24.77
CA ASP A 313 -7.14 15.53 -24.45
C ASP A 313 -7.45 14.64 -25.67
N ILE A 314 -6.80 14.87 -26.82
CA ILE A 314 -6.86 13.88 -27.91
C ILE A 314 -6.22 12.58 -27.40
N ASN A 315 -7.08 11.66 -27.01
CA ASN A 315 -6.99 10.22 -27.26
C ASN A 315 -8.41 9.77 -27.63
N HIS A 316 -8.59 9.25 -28.83
CA HIS A 316 -9.86 8.65 -29.26
C HIS A 316 -9.94 7.20 -28.77
N GLY A 317 -11.17 6.75 -28.51
CA GLY A 317 -11.52 5.33 -28.38
C GLY A 317 -11.69 4.78 -26.97
N TYR A 318 -12.83 4.14 -26.69
CA TYR A 318 -12.96 3.23 -25.55
C TYR A 318 -13.56 1.91 -26.01
N ALA A 319 -12.70 1.05 -26.59
CA ALA A 319 -12.87 -0.40 -26.45
C ALA A 319 -11.97 -0.87 -25.29
N LYS A 320 -12.51 -1.72 -24.42
CA LYS A 320 -11.77 -2.31 -23.31
C LYS A 320 -11.40 -3.73 -23.69
N GLU A 321 -10.11 -4.04 -23.73
CA GLU A 321 -9.63 -5.40 -23.89
C GLU A 321 -9.09 -5.90 -22.56
N GLN A 322 -9.35 -7.18 -22.27
CA GLN A 322 -8.86 -7.79 -21.06
C GLN A 322 -7.33 -7.93 -21.16
N VAL A 323 -6.62 -7.45 -20.14
CA VAL A 323 -5.16 -7.55 -20.07
C VAL A 323 -4.71 -8.27 -18.82
N VAL A 324 -3.54 -8.89 -18.94
CA VAL A 324 -2.86 -9.53 -17.82
C VAL A 324 -2.33 -8.44 -16.90
N ASN A 325 -2.62 -8.55 -15.61
CA ASN A 325 -2.02 -7.69 -14.59
C ASN A 325 -0.50 -7.95 -14.55
N SER A 326 0.27 -7.13 -15.27
CA SER A 326 1.71 -7.31 -15.46
C SER A 326 2.49 -7.22 -14.15
N GLU A 327 2.04 -6.41 -13.18
CA GLU A 327 2.64 -6.33 -11.86
C GLU A 327 2.38 -7.58 -11.02
N LEU A 328 1.16 -8.11 -11.05
CA LEU A 328 0.82 -9.37 -10.39
C LEU A 328 1.59 -10.55 -11.01
N SER A 329 1.68 -10.57 -12.34
CA SER A 329 2.46 -11.58 -13.08
C SER A 329 3.95 -11.55 -12.71
N LYS A 330 4.58 -10.36 -12.67
CA LYS A 330 5.97 -10.22 -12.20
C LYS A 330 6.16 -10.75 -10.77
N ARG A 331 5.25 -10.40 -9.86
CA ARG A 331 5.29 -10.86 -8.46
C ARG A 331 5.14 -12.38 -8.37
N GLN A 332 4.26 -12.98 -9.16
CA GLN A 332 4.09 -14.43 -9.24
C GLN A 332 5.37 -15.12 -9.73
N VAL A 333 5.99 -14.62 -10.81
CA VAL A 333 7.25 -15.18 -11.34
C VAL A 333 8.38 -15.12 -10.29
N VAL A 334 8.51 -14.00 -9.58
CA VAL A 334 9.50 -13.86 -8.51
C VAL A 334 9.24 -14.85 -7.37
N ALA A 335 7.98 -14.99 -6.95
CA ALA A 335 7.60 -15.92 -5.89
C ALA A 335 7.85 -17.39 -6.31
N GLN A 336 7.54 -17.77 -7.55
CA GLN A 336 7.81 -19.10 -8.10
C GLN A 336 9.30 -19.41 -8.19
N GLY A 337 10.10 -18.47 -8.69
CA GLY A 337 11.56 -18.65 -8.72
C GLY A 337 12.16 -18.82 -7.33
N ARG A 338 11.62 -18.10 -6.32
CA ARG A 338 12.05 -18.24 -4.93
C ARG A 338 11.65 -19.59 -4.32
N SER A 339 10.44 -20.09 -4.58
CA SER A 339 10.01 -21.40 -4.06
C SER A 339 10.87 -22.53 -4.60
N GLN A 340 11.11 -22.56 -5.92
CA GLN A 340 11.97 -23.57 -6.57
C GLN A 340 13.39 -23.57 -5.98
N ARG A 341 13.97 -22.38 -5.75
CA ARG A 341 15.31 -22.26 -5.16
C ARG A 341 15.36 -22.78 -3.72
N LEU A 342 14.36 -22.45 -2.91
CA LEU A 342 14.29 -22.90 -1.51
C LEU A 342 14.10 -24.42 -1.41
N GLU A 343 13.27 -24.98 -2.29
CA GLU A 343 13.07 -26.42 -2.39
C GLU A 343 14.36 -27.16 -2.74
N GLN A 344 15.11 -26.69 -3.74
CA GLN A 344 16.42 -27.25 -4.09
C GLN A 344 17.43 -27.19 -2.93
N LEU A 345 17.45 -26.08 -2.18
CA LEU A 345 18.33 -25.93 -1.01
C LEU A 345 17.93 -26.86 0.14
N ALA A 346 16.63 -27.06 0.35
CA ALA A 346 16.11 -28.00 1.34
C ALA A 346 16.47 -29.45 0.97
N GLN A 347 16.22 -29.86 -0.27
CA GLN A 347 16.59 -31.18 -0.79
C GLN A 347 18.10 -31.44 -0.69
N ALA A 348 18.93 -30.47 -1.09
CA ALA A 348 20.39 -30.59 -0.97
C ALA A 348 20.85 -30.72 0.49
N SER A 349 20.15 -30.10 1.44
CA SER A 349 20.43 -30.23 2.88
C SER A 349 20.04 -31.61 3.41
N ARG A 350 18.88 -32.16 3.00
CA ARG A 350 18.44 -33.52 3.34
C ARG A 350 19.41 -34.59 2.82
N ALA A 351 19.83 -34.48 1.57
CA ALA A 351 20.80 -35.39 0.97
C ALA A 351 22.15 -35.38 1.74
N ARG A 352 22.60 -34.21 2.21
CA ARG A 352 23.81 -34.09 3.05
C ARG A 352 23.63 -34.72 4.43
N LEU A 353 22.44 -34.61 5.02
CA LEU A 353 22.12 -35.26 6.30
C LEU A 353 22.11 -36.77 6.17
N SER A 354 21.46 -37.30 5.13
CA SER A 354 21.44 -38.75 4.86
C SER A 354 22.87 -39.30 4.73
N LYS A 355 23.71 -38.66 3.92
CA LYS A 355 25.12 -39.04 3.76
C LYS A 355 25.93 -38.96 5.06
N LEU A 356 25.66 -37.99 5.93
CA LEU A 356 26.33 -37.89 7.24
C LEU A 356 25.88 -39.01 8.18
N ARG A 357 24.59 -39.39 8.17
CA ARG A 357 24.08 -40.51 8.96
C ARG A 357 24.73 -41.83 8.55
N GLU A 358 24.84 -42.10 7.26
CA GLU A 358 25.55 -43.29 6.74
C GLU A 358 27.02 -43.32 7.20
N GLN A 359 27.69 -42.16 7.22
CA GLN A 359 29.07 -42.06 7.71
C GLN A 359 29.17 -42.30 9.22
N ASP A 360 28.21 -41.79 10.00
CA ASP A 360 28.16 -41.98 11.44
C ASP A 360 27.89 -43.44 11.81
N GLU A 361 26.99 -44.13 11.10
CA GLU A 361 26.73 -45.57 11.28
C GLU A 361 27.99 -46.40 11.02
N HIS A 362 28.72 -46.09 9.96
CA HIS A 362 29.99 -46.77 9.66
C HIS A 362 31.06 -46.47 10.73
N LEU A 363 31.18 -45.23 11.20
CA LEU A 363 32.11 -44.86 12.28
C LEU A 363 31.75 -45.55 13.60
N GLN A 364 30.47 -45.67 13.93
CA GLN A 364 30.00 -46.37 15.12
C GLN A 364 30.36 -47.87 15.06
N ALA A 365 30.16 -48.52 13.92
CA ALA A 365 30.57 -49.92 13.72
C ALA A 365 32.09 -50.10 13.88
N GLN A 366 32.89 -49.15 13.38
CA GLN A 366 34.35 -49.14 13.55
C GLN A 366 34.78 -48.93 15.01
N ILE A 367 34.10 -48.02 15.74
CA ILE A 367 34.34 -47.79 17.17
C ILE A 367 34.07 -49.07 17.94
N HIS A 368 32.92 -49.72 17.72
CA HIS A 368 32.57 -50.95 18.39
C HIS A 368 33.63 -52.05 18.20
N THR A 369 34.08 -52.24 16.95
CA THR A 369 35.15 -53.20 16.63
C THR A 369 36.47 -52.85 17.32
N SER A 370 36.82 -51.56 17.37
CA SER A 370 38.05 -51.06 17.99
C SER A 370 38.01 -51.16 19.52
N GLU A 371 36.84 -50.94 20.13
CA GLU A 371 36.60 -51.10 21.57
C GLU A 371 36.71 -52.56 22.00
N GLN A 372 36.12 -53.49 21.25
CA GLN A 372 36.29 -54.94 21.50
C GLN A 372 37.77 -55.35 21.45
N ARG A 373 38.52 -54.84 20.45
CA ARG A 373 39.95 -55.08 20.32
C ARG A 373 40.74 -54.49 21.50
N TRP A 374 40.45 -53.26 21.89
CA TRP A 374 41.06 -52.60 23.05
C TRP A 374 40.79 -53.38 24.33
N MET A 375 39.54 -53.79 24.58
CA MET A 375 39.15 -54.55 25.78
C MET A 375 39.92 -55.87 25.89
N LYS A 376 40.06 -56.61 24.78
CA LYS A 376 40.86 -57.84 24.73
C LYS A 376 42.34 -57.59 25.05
N LEU A 377 42.93 -56.53 24.49
CA LEU A 377 44.33 -56.15 24.75
C LEU A 377 44.54 -55.68 26.19
N SER A 378 43.59 -54.92 26.73
CA SER A 378 43.61 -54.43 28.13
C SER A 378 43.59 -55.58 29.13
N LEU A 379 42.77 -56.62 28.90
CA LEU A 379 42.75 -57.82 29.74
C LEU A 379 44.09 -58.56 29.72
N GLN A 380 44.72 -58.66 28.55
CA GLN A 380 46.04 -59.30 28.41
C GLN A 380 47.13 -58.49 29.13
N VAL A 381 47.16 -57.16 28.95
CA VAL A 381 48.12 -56.29 29.64
C VAL A 381 47.93 -56.35 31.16
N ALA A 382 46.68 -56.31 31.64
CA ALA A 382 46.38 -56.44 33.07
C ALA A 382 46.85 -57.77 33.67
N ALA A 383 46.77 -58.88 32.91
CA ALA A 383 47.28 -60.17 33.35
C ALA A 383 48.82 -60.19 33.49
N PHE A 384 49.55 -59.54 32.58
CA PHE A 384 51.00 -59.36 32.71
C PHE A 384 51.37 -58.48 33.91
N GLU A 385 50.62 -57.40 34.15
CA GLU A 385 50.85 -56.49 35.28
C GLU A 385 50.54 -57.17 36.63
N ALA A 386 49.45 -57.94 36.73
CA ALA A 386 49.08 -58.69 37.93
C ALA A 386 50.06 -59.81 38.30
N THR A 387 50.76 -60.39 37.31
CA THR A 387 51.77 -61.45 37.52
C THR A 387 53.19 -60.92 37.71
N GLY A 388 53.39 -59.59 37.66
CA GLY A 388 54.71 -58.95 37.79
C GLY A 388 55.63 -59.18 36.59
N GLN A 389 55.11 -59.64 35.44
CA GLN A 389 55.87 -60.03 34.26
C GLN A 389 56.07 -58.86 33.27
N THR A 390 56.45 -57.68 33.79
CA THR A 390 56.58 -56.45 33.00
C THR A 390 57.90 -56.36 32.22
N GLU A 391 58.90 -57.18 32.56
CA GLU A 391 60.20 -57.25 31.86
C GLU A 391 60.24 -58.28 30.71
N VAL A 392 59.14 -58.99 30.47
CA VAL A 392 59.02 -59.97 29.38
C VAL A 392 59.00 -59.26 28.02
N ARG A 393 59.75 -59.80 27.05
CA ARG A 393 59.93 -59.24 25.69
C ARG A 393 58.61 -58.83 24.99
N ASP A 394 57.52 -59.53 25.28
CA ASP A 394 56.23 -59.35 24.62
C ASP A 394 55.32 -58.29 25.26
N TYR A 395 55.65 -57.80 26.47
CA TYR A 395 54.83 -56.84 27.21
C TYR A 395 54.74 -55.47 26.51
N PHE A 396 55.87 -54.87 26.15
CA PHE A 396 55.89 -53.53 25.53
C PHE A 396 55.19 -53.48 24.16
N PRO A 397 55.38 -54.44 23.23
CA PRO A 397 54.61 -54.49 21.98
C PRO A 397 53.09 -54.62 22.21
N LEU A 398 52.67 -55.38 23.23
CA LEU A 398 51.26 -55.55 23.57
C LEU A 398 50.66 -54.24 24.11
N LYS A 399 51.36 -53.57 25.03
CA LYS A 399 50.96 -52.27 25.59
C LYS A 399 50.91 -51.17 24.52
N ALA A 400 51.85 -51.17 23.58
CA ALA A 400 51.82 -50.25 22.43
C ALA A 400 50.58 -50.47 21.55
N ARG A 401 50.19 -51.73 21.29
CA ARG A 401 48.96 -52.06 20.54
C ARG A 401 47.69 -51.65 21.29
N GLN A 402 47.67 -51.81 22.62
CA GLN A 402 46.55 -51.36 23.46
C GLN A 402 46.36 -49.84 23.36
N LEU A 403 47.44 -49.07 23.56
CA LEU A 403 47.42 -47.61 23.45
C LEU A 403 47.02 -47.14 22.04
N ALA A 404 47.47 -47.83 21.00
CA ALA A 404 47.07 -47.53 19.63
C ALA A 404 45.56 -47.77 19.40
N ALA A 405 45.00 -48.84 19.94
CA ALA A 405 43.56 -49.13 19.86
C ALA A 405 42.73 -48.10 20.65
N GLU A 406 43.18 -47.71 21.84
CA GLU A 406 42.55 -46.65 22.64
C GLU A 406 42.55 -45.30 21.91
N TRP A 407 43.67 -44.94 21.29
CA TRP A 407 43.79 -43.72 20.50
C TRP A 407 42.86 -43.74 19.28
N GLN A 408 42.73 -44.88 18.59
CA GLN A 408 41.78 -45.03 17.48
C GLN A 408 40.33 -44.83 17.92
N VAL A 409 39.93 -45.39 19.07
CA VAL A 409 38.59 -45.18 19.64
C VAL A 409 38.37 -43.70 19.95
N ARG A 410 39.33 -43.03 20.61
CA ARG A 410 39.23 -41.59 20.91
C ARG A 410 39.10 -40.73 19.66
N GLN A 411 39.92 -40.98 18.64
CA GLN A 411 39.85 -40.24 17.36
C GLN A 411 38.50 -40.39 16.67
N SER A 412 37.96 -41.61 16.65
CA SER A 412 36.66 -41.87 16.03
C SER A 412 35.50 -41.25 16.82
N LYS A 413 35.57 -41.23 18.16
CA LYS A 413 34.59 -40.52 19.01
C LYS A 413 34.61 -39.00 18.76
N VAL A 414 35.79 -38.39 18.68
CA VAL A 414 35.93 -36.96 18.32
C VAL A 414 35.37 -36.67 16.92
N LYS A 415 35.51 -37.59 15.96
CA LYS A 415 34.89 -37.44 14.63
C LYS A 415 33.36 -37.49 14.70
N LEU A 416 32.78 -38.39 15.49
CA LEU A 416 31.33 -38.45 15.70
C LEU A 416 30.79 -37.15 16.34
N GLU A 417 31.47 -36.61 17.35
CA GLU A 417 31.08 -35.34 17.97
C GLU A 417 31.08 -34.17 16.94
N LYS A 418 32.11 -34.12 16.09
CA LYS A 418 32.18 -33.13 14.99
C LYS A 418 31.05 -33.33 13.97
N ASN A 419 30.73 -34.57 13.63
CA ASN A 419 29.63 -34.89 12.74
C ASN A 419 28.27 -34.52 13.34
N ALA A 420 28.08 -34.73 14.65
CA ALA A 420 26.86 -34.31 15.36
C ALA A 420 26.66 -32.79 15.30
N ALA A 421 27.71 -31.99 15.58
CA ALA A 421 27.65 -30.54 15.45
C ALA A 421 27.35 -30.09 14.01
N ARG A 422 27.96 -30.76 13.02
CA ARG A 422 27.71 -30.49 11.59
C ARG A 422 26.27 -30.86 11.19
N SER A 423 25.77 -31.99 11.65
CA SER A 423 24.40 -32.45 11.43
C SER A 423 23.41 -31.44 11.98
N GLN A 424 23.61 -30.95 13.22
CA GLN A 424 22.78 -29.91 13.80
C GLN A 424 22.78 -28.62 12.97
N SER A 425 23.95 -28.20 12.46
CA SER A 425 24.04 -27.01 11.60
C SER A 425 23.25 -27.18 10.29
N ILE A 426 23.32 -28.37 9.67
CA ILE A 426 22.59 -28.65 8.43
C ILE A 426 21.09 -28.77 8.71
N LEU A 427 20.68 -29.38 9.83
CA LEU A 427 19.29 -29.44 10.28
C LEU A 427 18.71 -28.03 10.48
N ASN A 428 19.45 -27.14 11.13
CA ASN A 428 19.02 -25.75 11.33
C ASN A 428 18.84 -25.01 9.99
N LYS A 429 19.74 -25.23 9.02
CA LYS A 429 19.59 -24.65 7.67
C LYS A 429 18.39 -25.24 6.92
N CYS A 430 18.21 -26.55 7.00
CA CYS A 430 17.06 -27.23 6.40
C CYS A 430 15.74 -26.72 6.99
N LYS A 431 15.69 -26.53 8.31
CA LYS A 431 14.56 -25.91 9.03
C LYS A 431 14.25 -24.53 8.47
N GLN A 432 15.25 -23.66 8.36
CA GLN A 432 15.05 -22.31 7.81
C GLN A 432 14.54 -22.33 6.37
N TYR A 433 15.12 -23.17 5.50
CA TYR A 433 14.66 -23.26 4.11
C TYR A 433 13.21 -23.77 4.02
N CYS A 434 12.84 -24.74 4.84
CA CYS A 434 11.46 -25.24 4.88
C CYS A 434 10.50 -24.16 5.40
N GLN A 435 10.85 -23.46 6.48
CA GLN A 435 10.06 -22.33 6.99
C GLN A 435 9.83 -21.25 5.93
N ASP A 436 10.89 -20.80 5.27
CA ASP A 436 10.83 -19.78 4.24
C ASP A 436 9.99 -20.27 3.03
N LEU A 437 10.08 -21.55 2.68
CA LEU A 437 9.32 -22.14 1.59
C LEU A 437 7.81 -22.08 1.88
N ARG A 438 7.39 -22.43 3.09
CA ARG A 438 5.98 -22.34 3.51
C ARG A 438 5.44 -20.91 3.42
N GLN A 439 6.25 -19.92 3.79
CA GLN A 439 5.90 -18.50 3.67
C GLN A 439 5.76 -18.06 2.21
N VAL A 440 6.67 -18.48 1.33
CA VAL A 440 6.60 -18.17 -0.10
C VAL A 440 5.39 -18.84 -0.77
N LEU A 441 5.06 -20.07 -0.39
CA LEU A 441 3.85 -20.75 -0.87
C LEU A 441 2.58 -20.00 -0.46
N ARG A 442 2.51 -19.51 0.79
CA ARG A 442 1.40 -18.66 1.24
C ARG A 442 1.29 -17.36 0.43
N GLN A 443 2.42 -16.70 0.17
CA GLN A 443 2.45 -15.50 -0.68
C GLN A 443 1.92 -15.78 -2.10
N GLN A 444 2.16 -16.97 -2.65
CA GLN A 444 1.61 -17.36 -3.95
C GLN A 444 0.09 -17.52 -3.90
N GLU A 445 -0.45 -18.13 -2.84
CA GLU A 445 -1.90 -18.24 -2.63
C GLU A 445 -2.55 -16.86 -2.44
N ASP A 446 -1.93 -15.97 -1.67
CA ASP A 446 -2.42 -14.60 -1.47
C ASP A 446 -2.43 -13.81 -2.78
N LEU A 447 -1.38 -13.93 -3.60
CA LEU A 447 -1.32 -13.31 -4.92
C LEU A 447 -2.39 -13.88 -5.87
N ALA A 448 -2.67 -15.18 -5.79
CA ALA A 448 -3.73 -15.81 -6.57
C ALA A 448 -5.13 -15.32 -6.12
N ALA A 449 -5.36 -15.18 -4.81
CA ALA A 449 -6.61 -14.64 -4.27
C ALA A 449 -6.82 -13.15 -4.60
N GLN A 450 -5.72 -12.39 -4.74
CA GLN A 450 -5.75 -10.99 -5.17
C GLN A 450 -5.87 -10.82 -6.68
N ALA A 451 -5.82 -11.90 -7.46
CA ALA A 451 -5.95 -11.84 -8.91
C ALA A 451 -7.32 -11.27 -9.28
N ARG A 452 -7.29 -10.28 -10.17
CA ARG A 452 -8.49 -9.64 -10.72
C ARG A 452 -8.33 -9.54 -12.22
N GLU A 453 -9.45 -9.64 -12.92
CA GLU A 453 -9.50 -9.26 -14.32
C GLU A 453 -9.17 -7.78 -14.44
N MET A 454 -8.12 -7.49 -15.21
CA MET A 454 -7.78 -6.14 -15.61
C MET A 454 -8.18 -5.93 -17.06
N TYR A 455 -8.54 -4.70 -17.37
CA TYR A 455 -8.88 -4.27 -18.72
C TYR A 455 -7.99 -3.08 -19.05
N GLU A 456 -7.28 -3.14 -20.17
CA GLU A 456 -6.55 -2.01 -20.74
C GLU A 456 -7.41 -1.37 -21.82
N LEU A 457 -7.10 -0.11 -22.09
CA LEU A 457 -7.76 0.63 -23.16
C LEU A 457 -7.09 0.23 -24.47
N ASP A 458 -7.89 -0.29 -25.41
CA ASP A 458 -7.44 -0.52 -26.77
C ASP A 458 -7.33 0.84 -27.48
N HIS A 459 -6.10 1.30 -27.68
CA HIS A 459 -5.78 2.57 -28.34
C HIS A 459 -5.86 2.50 -29.88
N SER A 460 -6.26 1.36 -30.46
CA SER A 460 -6.29 1.14 -31.90
C SER A 460 -7.66 1.42 -32.57
N LYS A 461 -8.69 1.74 -31.79
CA LYS A 461 -10.04 2.14 -32.23
C LYS A 461 -10.39 3.49 -31.63
#